data_AF-A0A0G1A5W9-F1
#
_entry.id   AF-A0A0G1A5W9-F1
#
_cell.length_a   1.000
_cell.length_b   1.000
_cell.length_c   1.000
_cell.angle_alpha   90.00
_cell.angle_beta   90.00
_cell.angle_gamma   90.00
#
_symmetry.space_group_name_H-M   'P 1'
#
loop_
_entity.id
_entity.type
_entity.pdbx_description
1 polymer ?
#
loop_
_entity_poly.entity_id
_entity_poly.type
_entity_poly.pdbx_seq_one_letter_code
_entity_poly.pdbx_strand_id
1 'polypeptide(L)'
;MILCRADHAESVKWHEALTANAEKIMQALGLPFRVVVNCGADLGLGQVKKYDIEAWIPSEKKYRETHSSSYFHDFQTRRLNIRYRDQESKIHFAHSLNNTAVATPRILIAILENNQEKDGTIKIPKVLQKYLNKEVIRV
;
A
#
# COMPACT_ATOMS: atom_id res chain seq x y z
N MET A 1 0.50 8.84 4.57
CA MET A 1 1.03 8.82 5.95
C MET A 1 -0.07 9.26 6.88
N ILE A 2 -0.23 8.60 8.03
CA ILE A 2 -1.18 8.96 9.08
C ILE A 2 -0.40 9.22 10.37
N LEU A 3 -0.80 10.26 11.09
CA LEU A 3 -0.44 10.48 12.49
C LEU A 3 -1.69 10.26 13.33
N CYS A 4 -1.60 9.44 14.36
CA CYS A 4 -2.72 9.16 15.26
C CYS A 4 -2.30 9.29 16.72
N ARG A 5 -3.29 9.21 17.62
CA ARG A 5 -3.04 9.20 19.07
C ARG A 5 -2.08 8.06 19.45
N ALA A 6 -1.34 8.25 20.54
CA ALA A 6 -0.41 7.26 21.07
C ALA A 6 -1.14 6.09 21.76
N ASP A 7 -1.92 5.35 20.97
CA ASP A 7 -2.70 4.20 21.40
C ASP A 7 -2.50 3.04 20.41
N HIS A 8 -2.30 1.84 20.94
CA HIS A 8 -2.03 0.66 20.11
C HIS A 8 -3.25 0.28 19.26
N ALA A 9 -4.45 0.26 19.85
CA ALA A 9 -5.66 -0.12 19.13
C ALA A 9 -5.99 0.87 18.02
N GLU A 10 -5.76 2.16 18.25
CA GLU A 10 -5.90 3.21 17.23
C GLU A 10 -4.90 3.05 16.08
N SER A 11 -3.65 2.68 16.39
CA SER A 11 -2.63 2.38 15.37
C SER A 11 -3.05 1.18 14.52
N VAL A 12 -3.49 0.08 15.14
CA VAL A 12 -3.96 -1.12 14.43
C VAL A 12 -5.17 -0.78 13.55
N LYS A 13 -6.14 -0.04 14.08
CA LYS A 13 -7.32 0.41 13.30
C LYS A 13 -6.91 1.17 12.04
N TRP A 14 -5.99 2.13 12.15
CA TRP A 14 -5.51 2.89 11.00
C TRP A 14 -4.66 2.05 10.05
N HIS A 15 -3.88 1.09 10.55
CA HIS A 15 -3.08 0.18 9.72
C HIS A 15 -3.95 -0.71 8.83
N GLU A 16 -5.00 -1.31 9.39
CA GLU A 16 -5.96 -2.13 8.65
C GLU A 16 -6.76 -1.28 7.65
N ALA A 17 -7.17 -0.06 8.03
CA ALA A 17 -7.86 0.86 7.12
C ALA A 17 -6.98 1.31 5.95
N LEU A 18 -5.69 1.60 6.18
CA LEU A 18 -4.74 1.94 5.13
C LEU A 18 -4.47 0.77 4.20
N THR A 19 -4.38 -0.45 4.73
CA THR A 19 -4.19 -1.68 3.95
C THR A 19 -5.39 -1.92 3.05
N ALA A 20 -6.60 -1.84 3.61
CA ALA A 20 -7.85 -1.99 2.87
C ALA A 20 -8.01 -0.96 1.73
N ASN A 21 -7.47 0.26 1.88
CA ASN A 21 -7.46 1.24 0.79
C ASN A 21 -6.58 0.80 -0.39
N ALA A 22 -5.41 0.23 -0.13
CA ALA A 22 -4.56 -0.29 -1.20
C ALA A 22 -5.16 -1.55 -1.85
N GLU A 23 -5.77 -2.43 -1.07
CA GLU A 23 -6.52 -3.58 -1.61
C GLU A 23 -7.67 -3.13 -2.53
N LYS A 24 -8.43 -2.11 -2.15
CA LYS A 24 -9.50 -1.54 -3.00
C LYS A 24 -8.95 -1.00 -4.33
N ILE A 25 -7.76 -0.41 -4.33
CA ILE A 25 -7.11 0.04 -5.56
C ILE A 25 -6.76 -1.16 -6.45
N MET A 26 -6.17 -2.22 -5.87
CA MET A 26 -5.84 -3.44 -6.61
C MET A 26 -7.08 -4.13 -7.19
N GLN A 27 -8.16 -4.22 -6.40
CA GLN A 27 -9.47 -4.74 -6.83
C GLN A 27 -10.07 -3.90 -7.95
N ALA A 28 -10.02 -2.57 -7.84
CA ALA A 28 -10.53 -1.66 -8.86
C ALA A 28 -9.76 -1.76 -10.18
N LEU A 29 -8.45 -2.04 -10.12
CA LEU A 29 -7.61 -2.32 -11.27
C LEU A 29 -7.81 -3.72 -11.85
N GLY A 30 -8.54 -4.61 -11.16
CA GLY A 30 -8.76 -6.00 -11.58
C GLY A 30 -7.51 -6.86 -11.51
N LEU A 31 -6.54 -6.52 -10.65
CA LEU A 31 -5.28 -7.24 -10.55
C LEU A 31 -5.38 -8.40 -9.54
N PRO A 32 -4.86 -9.60 -9.85
CA PRO A 32 -4.69 -10.64 -8.85
C PRO A 32 -3.60 -10.23 -7.86
N PHE A 33 -3.91 -10.25 -6.57
CA PHE A 33 -2.95 -9.89 -5.52
C PHE A 33 -3.13 -10.75 -4.26
N ARG A 34 -2.14 -10.70 -3.37
CA ARG A 34 -2.20 -11.24 -2.01
C ARG A 34 -1.63 -10.25 -1.00
N VAL A 35 -2.09 -10.34 0.23
CA VAL A 35 -1.52 -9.63 1.38
C VAL A 35 -0.66 -10.60 2.19
N VAL A 36 0.57 -10.19 2.50
CA VAL A 36 1.55 -11.01 3.23
C VAL A 36 1.96 -10.27 4.49
N VAL A 37 1.97 -10.97 5.64
CA VAL A 37 2.56 -10.45 6.86
C VAL A 37 4.04 -10.76 6.90
N ASN A 38 4.88 -9.74 7.08
CA ASN A 38 6.33 -9.89 7.07
C ASN A 38 6.79 -10.50 8.40
N CYS A 39 7.80 -11.38 8.33
CA CYS A 39 8.42 -11.93 9.53
C CYS A 39 9.31 -10.88 10.22
N GLY A 40 9.67 -11.11 11.48
CA GLY A 40 10.47 -10.15 12.27
C GLY A 40 11.82 -9.79 11.63
N ALA A 41 12.45 -10.72 10.89
CA ALA A 41 13.72 -10.48 10.21
C ALA A 41 13.60 -9.58 8.96
N ASP A 42 12.39 -9.39 8.44
CA ASP A 42 12.11 -8.55 7.26
C ASP A 42 11.42 -7.22 7.66
N LEU A 43 11.28 -6.96 8.96
CA LEU A 43 10.85 -5.66 9.45
C LEU A 43 12.01 -4.65 9.35
N GLY A 44 11.73 -3.51 8.72
CA GLY A 44 12.62 -2.36 8.72
C GLY A 44 12.73 -1.73 10.11
N LEU A 45 13.80 -0.96 10.31
CA LEU A 45 14.10 -0.31 11.60
C LEU A 45 12.89 0.48 12.13
N GLY A 46 12.46 0.12 13.35
CA GLY A 46 11.36 0.78 14.06
C GLY A 46 9.95 0.39 13.62
N GLN A 47 9.80 -0.51 12.64
CA GLN A 47 8.49 -1.05 12.28
C GLN A 47 8.02 -2.01 13.38
N VAL A 48 6.78 -1.84 13.81
CA VAL A 48 6.13 -2.77 14.75
C VAL A 48 5.42 -3.89 14.01
N LYS A 49 4.81 -3.58 12.86
CA LYS A 49 4.19 -4.54 11.94
C LYS A 49 4.25 -4.01 10.52
N LYS A 50 4.38 -4.92 9.56
CA LYS A 50 4.36 -4.64 8.14
C LYS A 50 3.50 -5.69 7.40
N TYR A 51 2.73 -5.20 6.44
CA TYR A 51 2.15 -6.01 5.37
C TYR A 51 2.76 -5.60 4.05
N ASP A 52 3.08 -6.58 3.21
CA ASP A 52 3.31 -6.36 1.78
C ASP A 52 2.07 -6.78 0.99
N ILE A 53 1.73 -5.97 -0.02
CA ILE A 53 0.73 -6.36 -1.03
C ILE A 53 1.48 -6.71 -2.29
N GLU A 54 1.31 -7.94 -2.75
CA GLU A 54 2.02 -8.47 -3.90
C GLU A 54 1.06 -8.76 -5.05
N ALA A 55 1.39 -8.28 -6.24
CA ALA A 55 0.61 -8.52 -7.46
C ALA A 55 1.17 -9.73 -8.22
N TRP A 56 0.30 -10.48 -8.89
CA TRP A 56 0.71 -11.57 -9.76
C TRP A 56 1.39 -11.04 -11.04
N ILE A 57 2.56 -11.57 -11.36
CA ILE A 57 3.34 -11.26 -12.56
C ILE A 57 3.41 -12.53 -13.44
N PRO A 58 2.57 -12.63 -14.50
CA PRO A 58 2.50 -13.79 -15.38
C PRO A 58 3.85 -14.27 -15.95
N SER A 59 4.70 -13.34 -16.40
CA SER A 59 6.00 -13.67 -17.00
C SER A 59 6.95 -14.37 -16.02
N GLU A 60 6.92 -13.96 -14.74
CA GLU A 60 7.71 -14.55 -13.66
C GLU A 60 7.04 -15.76 -12.99
N LYS A 61 5.74 -15.97 -13.24
CA LYS A 61 4.89 -16.95 -12.55
C LYS A 61 4.95 -16.81 -11.02
N LYS A 62 5.00 -15.57 -10.53
CA LYS A 62 5.20 -15.25 -9.11
C LYS A 62 4.42 -14.00 -8.71
N TYR A 63 4.16 -13.89 -7.41
CA TYR A 63 3.72 -12.64 -6.79
C TYR A 63 4.93 -11.74 -6.50
N ARG A 64 4.79 -10.44 -6.75
CA ARG A 64 5.84 -9.42 -6.53
C ARG A 64 5.30 -8.20 -5.81
N GLU A 65 6.06 -7.68 -4.87
CA GLU A 65 5.68 -6.55 -4.00
C GLU A 65 5.32 -5.29 -4.80
N THR A 66 4.17 -4.70 -4.48
CA THR A 66 3.67 -3.44 -5.06
C THR A 66 3.39 -2.36 -4.01
N HIS A 67 3.08 -2.77 -2.78
CA HIS A 67 2.80 -1.86 -1.67
C HIS A 67 3.42 -2.40 -0.38
N SER A 68 3.78 -1.49 0.52
CA SER A 68 4.23 -1.80 1.89
C SER A 68 3.42 -0.95 2.85
N SER A 69 2.68 -1.59 3.76
CA SER A 69 1.89 -0.94 4.80
C SER A 69 2.47 -1.22 6.18
N SER A 70 2.88 -0.18 6.91
CA SER A 70 3.56 -0.33 8.19
C SER A 70 3.14 0.70 9.23
N TYR A 71 3.26 0.33 10.50
CA TYR A 71 3.20 1.28 11.62
C TYR A 71 4.41 1.17 12.53
N PHE A 72 4.75 2.29 13.18
CA PHE A 72 6.02 2.50 13.87
C PHE A 72 5.85 2.90 15.33
N HIS A 73 4.60 3.00 15.81
CA HIS A 73 4.26 3.73 17.03
C HIS A 73 4.98 5.09 17.02
N ASP A 74 5.72 5.42 18.06
CA ASP A 74 6.39 6.71 18.23
C ASP A 74 7.85 6.74 17.75
N PHE A 75 8.36 5.67 17.11
CA PHE A 75 9.77 5.59 16.70
C PHE A 75 10.18 6.76 15.81
N GLN A 76 9.40 7.04 14.76
CA GLN A 76 9.68 8.13 13.83
C GLN A 76 9.38 9.50 14.45
N THR A 77 8.29 9.60 15.22
CA THR A 77 7.81 10.87 15.75
C THR A 77 8.70 11.39 16.87
N ARG A 78 9.33 10.52 17.67
CA ARG A 78 10.38 10.91 18.62
C ARG A 78 11.58 11.54 17.92
N ARG A 79 12.00 10.95 16.80
CA ARG A 79 13.16 11.41 16.00
C ARG A 79 12.89 12.75 15.30
N LEU A 80 11.62 13.02 14.99
CA LEU A 80 11.16 14.25 14.34
C LEU A 80 10.51 15.26 15.31
N ASN A 81 10.47 14.94 16.60
CA ASN A 81 9.82 15.73 17.65
C ASN A 81 8.33 16.06 17.41
N ILE A 82 7.59 15.14 16.77
CA ILE A 82 6.17 15.28 16.45
C ILE A 82 5.32 14.88 17.66
N ARG A 83 4.62 15.86 18.23
CA ARG A 83 3.89 15.73 19.50
C ARG A 83 2.48 16.30 19.40
N TYR A 84 1.58 15.84 20.26
CA TYR A 84 0.26 16.42 20.47
C TYR A 84 -0.01 16.58 21.97
N ARG A 85 -1.00 17.40 22.30
CA ARG A 85 -1.50 17.60 23.66
C ARG A 85 -2.85 16.89 23.79
N ASP A 86 -3.02 16.10 24.83
CA ASP A 86 -4.32 15.46 25.11
C ASP A 86 -5.29 16.39 25.86
N GLN A 87 -6.47 15.87 26.20
CA GLN A 87 -7.49 16.62 26.94
C GLN A 87 -7.05 16.99 28.36
N GLU A 88 -6.09 16.28 28.94
CA GLU A 88 -5.49 16.55 30.27
C GLU A 88 -4.28 17.48 30.19
N SER A 89 -4.02 18.09 29.03
CA SER A 89 -2.84 18.92 28.76
C SER A 89 -1.49 18.19 28.82
N LYS A 90 -1.47 16.85 28.84
CA LYS A 90 -0.24 16.07 28.77
C LYS A 90 0.27 16.01 27.33
N ILE A 91 1.59 16.10 27.19
CA ILE A 91 2.27 16.05 25.89
C ILE A 91 2.64 14.60 25.59
N HIS A 92 2.23 14.12 24.41
CA HIS A 92 2.52 12.78 23.91
C HIS A 92 3.22 12.86 22.55
N PHE A 93 4.06 11.89 22.24
CA PHE A 93 4.54 11.69 20.86
C PHE A 93 3.44 10.97 20.07
N ALA A 94 3.09 11.48 18.88
CA ALA A 94 2.09 10.82 18.04
C ALA A 94 2.58 9.44 17.58
N HIS A 95 1.67 8.54 17.22
CA HIS A 95 2.03 7.35 16.49
C HIS A 95 2.01 7.62 14.98
N SER A 96 2.92 6.99 14.22
CA SER A 96 2.99 7.14 12.76
C SER A 96 2.78 5.83 12.01
N LEU A 97 2.10 5.95 10.86
CA LEU A 97 1.82 4.87 9.93
C LEU A 97 1.97 5.35 8.49
N ASN A 98 2.32 4.44 7.58
CA ASN A 98 2.30 4.71 6.15
C ASN A 98 1.90 3.46 5.34
N ASN A 99 1.40 3.72 4.14
CA ASN A 99 1.17 2.71 3.12
C ASN A 99 1.42 3.35 1.76
N THR A 100 1.93 2.58 0.80
CA THR A 100 1.93 2.95 -0.61
C THR A 100 0.47 3.06 -1.08
N ALA A 101 0.14 4.07 -1.88
CA ALA A 101 -1.15 4.14 -2.55
C ALA A 101 -1.09 3.46 -3.92
N VAL A 102 -0.17 3.90 -4.77
CA VAL A 102 0.22 3.30 -6.06
C VAL A 102 1.66 3.71 -6.34
N ALA A 103 2.52 2.77 -6.77
CA ALA A 103 3.91 3.05 -7.13
C ALA A 103 4.20 2.74 -8.61
N THR A 104 4.62 3.76 -9.35
CA THR A 104 5.15 3.63 -10.72
C THR A 104 6.68 3.59 -10.71
N PRO A 105 7.33 2.87 -11.64
CA PRO A 105 6.73 2.15 -12.77
C PRO A 105 6.23 0.73 -12.41
N ARG A 106 6.52 0.21 -11.23
CA ARG A 106 6.34 -1.22 -10.90
C ARG A 106 4.92 -1.74 -11.12
N ILE A 107 3.89 -0.96 -10.74
CA ILE A 107 2.48 -1.36 -10.94
C ILE A 107 2.13 -1.57 -12.43
N LEU A 108 2.84 -0.91 -13.35
CA LEU A 108 2.60 -1.04 -14.78
C LEU A 108 2.88 -2.47 -15.26
N ILE A 109 3.86 -3.18 -14.70
CA ILE A 109 4.15 -4.57 -15.08
C ILE A 109 2.91 -5.44 -14.82
N ALA A 110 2.33 -5.32 -13.62
CA ALA A 110 1.12 -6.07 -13.27
C ALA A 110 -0.08 -5.68 -14.18
N ILE A 111 -0.26 -4.39 -14.47
CA ILE A 111 -1.35 -3.93 -15.36
C ILE A 111 -1.16 -4.45 -16.78
N LEU A 112 0.03 -4.30 -17.36
CA LEU A 112 0.29 -4.66 -18.74
C LEU A 112 0.18 -6.18 -18.93
N GLU A 113 0.85 -6.98 -18.10
CA GLU A 113 0.89 -8.43 -18.27
C GLU A 113 -0.46 -9.12 -18.00
N ASN A 114 -1.23 -8.66 -17.00
CA ASN A 114 -2.53 -9.27 -16.69
C ASN A 114 -3.67 -8.84 -17.63
N ASN A 115 -3.42 -7.90 -18.54
CA ASN A 115 -4.43 -7.39 -19.47
C ASN A 115 -4.00 -7.54 -20.95
N GLN A 116 -3.04 -8.41 -21.27
CA GLN A 116 -2.69 -8.70 -22.66
C GLN A 116 -3.78 -9.56 -23.32
N GLU A 117 -4.15 -9.19 -24.54
CA GLU A 117 -5.09 -9.93 -25.38
C GLU A 117 -4.33 -10.72 -26.47
N LYS A 118 -4.98 -11.73 -27.05
CA LYS A 118 -4.35 -12.62 -28.06
C LYS A 118 -3.88 -11.88 -29.33
N ASP A 119 -4.47 -10.74 -29.64
CA ASP A 119 -4.13 -9.91 -30.80
C ASP A 119 -2.96 -8.94 -30.53
N GLY A 120 -2.34 -9.02 -29.35
CA GLY A 120 -1.22 -8.16 -28.94
C GLY A 120 -1.65 -6.81 -28.35
N THR A 121 -2.95 -6.53 -28.26
CA THR A 121 -3.44 -5.35 -27.57
C THR A 121 -3.42 -5.52 -26.06
N ILE A 122 -3.43 -4.41 -25.33
CA ILE A 122 -3.53 -4.39 -23.88
C ILE A 122 -4.83 -3.72 -23.49
N LYS A 123 -5.71 -4.46 -22.83
CA LYS A 123 -6.96 -3.93 -22.30
C LYS A 123 -6.68 -2.96 -21.15
N ILE A 124 -7.27 -1.77 -21.22
CA ILE A 124 -7.14 -0.77 -20.15
C ILE A 124 -8.17 -1.11 -19.05
N PRO A 125 -7.75 -1.28 -17.78
CA PRO A 125 -8.68 -1.44 -16.66
C PRO A 125 -9.77 -0.38 -16.67
N LYS A 126 -11.03 -0.78 -16.43
CA LYS A 126 -12.20 0.10 -16.61
C LYS A 126 -12.09 1.42 -15.85
N VAL A 127 -11.50 1.41 -14.65
CA VAL A 127 -11.28 2.59 -13.81
C VAL A 127 -10.27 3.58 -14.39
N LEU A 128 -9.40 3.15 -15.32
CA LEU A 128 -8.39 3.97 -15.98
C LEU A 128 -8.85 4.55 -17.33
N GLN A 129 -9.88 3.98 -17.97
CA GLN A 129 -10.31 4.36 -19.32
C GLN A 129 -10.67 5.84 -19.45
N LYS A 130 -11.31 6.43 -18.42
CA LYS A 130 -11.66 7.86 -18.39
C LYS A 130 -10.45 8.81 -18.39
N TYR A 131 -9.28 8.33 -17.99
CA TYR A 131 -8.05 9.14 -17.96
C TYR A 131 -7.26 9.03 -19.26
N LEU A 132 -7.44 7.93 -20.01
CA LEU A 132 -6.75 7.66 -21.26
C LEU A 132 -7.61 7.91 -22.51
N ASN A 133 -8.93 8.09 -22.34
CA ASN A 133 -9.92 8.18 -23.41
C ASN A 133 -9.82 7.01 -24.42
N LYS A 134 -9.47 5.83 -23.91
CA LYS A 134 -9.22 4.61 -24.69
C LYS A 134 -9.63 3.39 -23.86
N GLU A 135 -10.05 2.34 -24.56
CA GLU A 135 -10.35 1.03 -23.95
C GLU A 135 -9.18 0.05 -24.08
N VAL A 136 -8.31 0.25 -25.06
CA VAL A 136 -7.16 -0.63 -25.36
C VAL A 136 -5.94 0.20 -25.76
N ILE A 137 -4.75 -0.34 -25.52
CA ILE A 137 -3.46 0.14 -26.03
C ILE A 137 -2.98 -0.83 -27.11
N ARG A 138 -2.50 -0.30 -28.24
CA ARG A 138 -1.79 -1.06 -29.27
C ARG A 138 -0.30 -0.77 -29.12
N VAL A 139 0.50 -1.82 -29.01
CA VAL A 139 1.96 -1.76 -28.95
C VAL A 139 2.52 -1.94 -30.35
#